data_AF-A0A8H3EWN8-F1
#
_entry.id   AF-A0A8H3EWN8-F1
#
_cell.length_a   1.000
_cell.length_b   1.000
_cell.length_c   1.000
_cell.angle_alpha   90.00
_cell.angle_beta   90.00
_cell.angle_gamma   90.00
#
_symmetry.space_group_name_H-M   'P 1'
#
loop_
_entity.id
_entity.type
_entity.pdbx_description
1 polymer ?
#
loop_
_entity_poly.entity_id
_entity_poly.type
_entity_poly.pdbx_seq_one_letter_code
_entity_poly.pdbx_strand_id
1 'polypeptide(L)'
;MSFSSLVSDLAFRDNTSNDQASRLSRPSARSTTGSYARSYTSTAATSVSISGDISSQLHGGYSHPLTRSWQAERQLTKSMLIYPLFVSDQAEEETLIPSLPNQHRRGISKLIPHLEPLVRKGLRSVILFGVPIAPNVKDALGTAADDPQGPVIQSIRLLRARFPSLFIVADVCLCEYTSHGHCGILRDDGSLNNSLSVDRISDVAMAYAEAGAHCVAPSDMNDGRIRAIKLKLIEAGIAHKVVLMSYSAKFSGCLYGPFRDAAGSCPSFGDRKCYQLPPGGRGLARRAIHRDIQEGADIIMVKPASSYLDIISDAKEIGKDMPVAAYQVSGEFAMIHAAAAAGVFDIKTMAFESTEGILRAGATIVVSYFTPQFLDWLSN
;
A
#
# COMPACT_ATOMS: atom_id res chain seq x y z
N MET A 1 18.44 4.87 -14.71
CA MET A 1 17.85 6.15 -15.16
C MET A 1 16.84 6.57 -14.10
N SER A 2 17.06 7.72 -13.46
CA SER A 2 16.20 8.22 -12.37
C SER A 2 14.83 8.65 -12.92
N PHE A 3 13.75 8.32 -12.22
CA PHE A 3 12.39 8.76 -12.52
C PHE A 3 12.29 10.30 -12.67
N SER A 4 13.24 11.03 -12.07
CA SER A 4 13.36 12.49 -12.16
C SER A 4 13.57 13.02 -13.58
N SER A 5 14.12 12.25 -14.51
CA SER A 5 14.37 12.73 -15.88
C SER A 5 13.13 12.65 -16.79
N LEU A 6 12.11 11.87 -16.42
CA LEU A 6 10.89 11.69 -17.21
C LEU A 6 9.86 12.81 -17.02
N VAL A 7 9.89 13.49 -15.87
CA VAL A 7 8.95 14.58 -15.56
C VAL A 7 9.37 15.89 -16.25
N SER A 8 10.66 16.05 -16.57
CA SER A 8 11.18 17.25 -17.23
C SER A 8 10.87 17.32 -18.74
N ASP A 9 10.64 16.18 -19.40
CA ASP A 9 10.45 16.11 -20.85
C ASP A 9 9.01 16.43 -21.33
N LEU A 10 8.03 16.45 -20.44
CA LEU A 10 6.64 16.79 -20.79
C LEU A 10 6.38 18.30 -20.86
N ALA A 11 7.33 19.15 -20.44
CA ALA A 11 7.16 20.60 -20.39
C ALA A 11 7.58 21.37 -21.67
N PHE A 12 8.09 20.68 -22.70
CA PHE A 12 8.68 21.32 -23.89
C PHE A 12 7.96 21.05 -25.22
N ARG A 13 6.64 20.84 -25.19
CA ARG A 13 5.80 20.84 -26.39
C ARG A 13 4.64 21.81 -26.24
N ASP A 14 4.95 23.10 -26.25
CA ASP A 14 4.06 24.13 -26.78
C ASP A 14 4.78 25.48 -26.79
N ASN A 15 5.47 25.78 -27.90
CA ASN A 15 5.63 27.13 -28.42
C ASN A 15 6.43 27.11 -29.72
N THR A 16 5.75 27.12 -30.86
CA THR A 16 6.19 27.84 -32.08
C THR A 16 5.04 27.95 -33.09
N SER A 17 4.61 29.20 -33.35
CA SER A 17 4.13 29.77 -34.64
C SER A 17 2.80 29.23 -35.22
N ASN A 18 1.94 29.99 -35.92
CA ASN A 18 1.95 31.37 -36.39
C ASN A 18 0.52 31.76 -36.83
N ASP A 19 0.27 33.07 -36.84
CA ASP A 19 -0.70 33.88 -37.60
C ASP A 19 -1.67 33.21 -38.60
N GLN A 20 -2.96 33.52 -38.48
CA GLN A 20 -3.63 34.44 -39.42
C GLN A 20 -5.04 34.85 -38.95
N ALA A 21 -5.22 36.15 -38.81
CA ALA A 21 -6.51 36.79 -38.60
C ALA A 21 -7.20 37.03 -39.95
N SER A 22 -8.47 36.65 -40.06
CA SER A 22 -9.38 37.23 -41.06
C SER A 22 -10.75 37.50 -40.44
N ARG A 23 -11.02 38.80 -40.24
CA ARG A 23 -12.34 39.37 -39.98
C ARG A 23 -13.27 39.04 -41.15
N LEU A 24 -14.54 38.76 -40.88
CA LEU A 24 -15.67 39.14 -41.74
C LEU A 24 -16.98 39.21 -40.94
N SER A 25 -17.80 40.14 -41.37
CA SER A 25 -18.93 40.85 -40.78
C SER A 25 -20.21 40.04 -40.51
N ARG A 26 -20.94 40.46 -39.47
CA ARG A 26 -22.40 40.23 -39.31
C ARG A 26 -23.21 40.97 -40.39
N PRO A 27 -24.38 40.43 -40.76
CA PRO A 27 -25.59 41.25 -40.64
C PRO A 27 -26.80 40.51 -40.03
N SER A 28 -27.85 41.29 -39.82
CA SER A 28 -29.01 41.14 -38.93
C SER A 28 -30.18 40.26 -39.44
N ALA A 29 -30.87 39.67 -38.46
CA ALA A 29 -32.33 39.48 -38.28
C ALA A 29 -33.24 39.08 -39.47
N ARG A 30 -33.94 37.92 -39.32
CA ARG A 30 -35.41 37.80 -39.35
C ARG A 30 -35.87 36.39 -38.95
N SER A 31 -37.04 36.35 -38.31
CA SER A 31 -37.70 35.16 -37.78
C SER A 31 -38.34 34.29 -38.86
N THR A 32 -38.36 32.98 -38.67
CA THR A 32 -39.53 32.14 -39.00
C THR A 32 -39.43 30.79 -38.29
N THR A 33 -40.57 30.40 -37.74
CA THR A 33 -40.94 29.14 -37.10
C THR A 33 -40.68 27.92 -37.98
N GLY A 34 -40.16 26.84 -37.37
CA GLY A 34 -40.08 25.53 -38.02
C GLY A 34 -39.71 24.43 -37.03
N SER A 35 -40.72 23.86 -36.36
CA SER A 35 -40.58 22.63 -35.57
C SER A 35 -40.34 21.44 -36.49
N TYR A 36 -39.08 21.01 -36.64
CA TYR A 36 -38.78 19.72 -37.24
C TYR A 36 -38.76 18.65 -36.14
N ALA A 37 -39.94 18.08 -35.86
CA ALA A 37 -40.01 16.80 -35.18
C ALA A 37 -39.44 15.74 -36.14
N ARG A 38 -38.21 15.28 -35.89
CA ARG A 38 -37.68 14.08 -36.54
C ARG A 38 -38.35 12.86 -35.89
N SER A 39 -39.38 12.32 -36.56
CA SER A 39 -39.90 10.99 -36.24
C SER A 39 -38.81 9.97 -36.54
N TYR A 40 -38.29 9.34 -35.49
CA TYR A 40 -37.56 8.09 -35.66
C TYR A 40 -38.60 7.02 -36.00
N THR A 41 -38.71 6.70 -37.30
CA THR A 41 -39.42 5.54 -37.79
C THR A 41 -38.74 4.28 -37.24
N SER A 42 -39.42 3.64 -36.29
CA SER A 42 -39.07 2.33 -35.75
C SER A 42 -38.98 1.32 -36.89
N THR A 43 -37.78 0.79 -37.13
CA THR A 43 -37.59 -0.35 -38.01
C THR A 43 -38.25 -1.57 -37.38
N ALA A 44 -39.18 -2.17 -38.12
CA ALA A 44 -39.95 -3.33 -37.71
C ALA A 44 -39.04 -4.47 -37.24
N ALA A 45 -39.44 -5.04 -36.10
CA ALA A 45 -38.71 -6.01 -35.32
C ALA A 45 -38.41 -7.31 -36.10
N THR A 46 -37.13 -7.65 -36.20
CA THR A 46 -36.72 -9.05 -36.02
C THR A 46 -37.04 -9.42 -34.57
N SER A 47 -38.17 -10.09 -34.38
CA SER A 47 -38.76 -10.46 -33.10
C SER A 47 -38.01 -11.61 -32.42
N VAL A 48 -36.75 -11.40 -32.07
CA VAL A 48 -36.25 -11.98 -30.83
C VAL A 48 -36.54 -10.93 -29.78
N SER A 49 -37.53 -11.19 -28.91
CA SER A 49 -37.87 -10.30 -27.79
C SER A 49 -36.71 -10.30 -26.80
N ILE A 50 -35.66 -9.52 -27.08
CA ILE A 50 -34.55 -9.26 -26.15
C ILE A 50 -35.08 -8.46 -24.94
N SER A 51 -36.26 -7.84 -25.06
CA SER A 51 -36.99 -7.22 -23.97
C SER A 51 -37.76 -8.26 -23.15
N GLY A 52 -37.26 -8.61 -21.96
CA GLY A 52 -38.14 -9.09 -20.89
C GLY A 52 -37.82 -10.43 -20.22
N ASP A 53 -36.68 -11.07 -20.47
CA ASP A 53 -36.27 -12.17 -19.58
C ASP A 53 -35.93 -11.59 -18.20
N ILE A 54 -36.65 -12.08 -17.17
CA ILE A 54 -36.47 -11.70 -15.78
C ILE A 54 -35.01 -11.92 -15.36
N SER A 55 -34.37 -12.98 -15.87
CA SER A 55 -32.97 -13.31 -15.57
C SER A 55 -31.97 -12.20 -15.96
N SER A 56 -32.35 -11.36 -16.93
CA SER A 56 -31.50 -10.29 -17.47
C SER A 56 -31.71 -8.93 -16.78
N GLN A 57 -32.69 -8.80 -15.88
CA GLN A 57 -33.09 -7.52 -15.27
C GLN A 57 -32.30 -7.20 -13.99
N LEU A 58 -31.08 -6.68 -14.13
CA LEU A 58 -30.22 -6.32 -12.99
C LEU A 58 -30.29 -4.84 -12.58
N HIS A 59 -30.71 -3.93 -13.47
CA HIS A 59 -30.71 -2.47 -13.22
C HIS A 59 -31.45 -2.05 -11.94
N GLY A 60 -32.47 -2.80 -11.51
CA GLY A 60 -33.19 -2.54 -10.26
C GLY A 60 -32.29 -2.57 -9.02
N GLY A 61 -31.27 -3.45 -9.00
CA GLY A 61 -30.36 -3.63 -7.85
C GLY A 61 -29.38 -2.49 -7.62
N TYR A 62 -29.20 -1.59 -8.60
CA TYR A 62 -28.23 -0.48 -8.54
C TYR A 62 -28.77 0.83 -9.12
N SER A 63 -30.08 1.02 -9.18
CA SER A 63 -30.72 2.22 -9.77
C SER A 63 -30.60 3.48 -8.89
N HIS A 64 -30.39 3.33 -7.59
CA HIS A 64 -30.36 4.42 -6.59
C HIS A 64 -28.97 4.49 -5.91
N PRO A 65 -28.46 5.66 -5.48
CA PRO A 65 -27.18 5.75 -4.77
C PRO A 65 -27.06 4.79 -3.58
N LEU A 66 -28.11 4.69 -2.75
CA LEU A 66 -28.15 3.74 -1.63
C LEU A 66 -28.09 2.28 -2.08
N THR A 67 -28.79 1.91 -3.16
CA THR A 67 -28.80 0.51 -3.63
C THR A 67 -27.45 0.11 -4.22
N ARG A 68 -26.72 1.05 -4.85
CA ARG A 68 -25.30 0.85 -5.23
C ARG A 68 -24.43 0.55 -4.00
N SER A 69 -24.58 1.30 -2.91
CA SER A 69 -23.82 1.06 -1.67
C SER A 69 -24.15 -0.27 -0.99
N TRP A 70 -25.38 -0.78 -1.13
CA TRP A 70 -25.77 -2.09 -0.60
C TRP A 70 -25.17 -3.27 -1.37
N GLN A 71 -24.72 -3.09 -2.61
CA GLN A 71 -24.03 -4.14 -3.36
C GLN A 71 -22.61 -4.41 -2.84
N ALA A 72 -22.04 -3.49 -2.06
CA ALA A 72 -20.73 -3.69 -1.46
C ALA A 72 -20.82 -4.67 -0.29
N GLU A 73 -20.14 -5.81 -0.39
CA GLU A 73 -20.01 -6.78 0.73
C GLU A 73 -19.28 -6.17 1.94
N ARG A 74 -18.48 -5.12 1.71
CA ARG A 74 -17.80 -4.33 2.73
C ARG A 74 -17.65 -2.87 2.30
N GLN A 75 -17.96 -1.96 3.21
CA GLN A 75 -17.73 -0.53 3.03
C GLN A 75 -16.42 -0.11 3.71
N LEU A 76 -15.69 0.83 3.10
CA LEU A 76 -14.46 1.37 3.67
C LEU A 76 -14.76 2.16 4.94
N THR A 77 -14.03 1.89 6.01
CA THR A 77 -14.09 2.67 7.26
C THR A 77 -12.69 3.10 7.70
N LYS A 78 -12.62 4.15 8.51
CA LYS A 78 -11.34 4.71 9.01
C LYS A 78 -10.49 3.68 9.76
N SER A 79 -11.12 2.74 10.48
CA SER A 79 -10.40 1.72 11.26
C SER A 79 -9.75 0.62 10.40
N MET A 80 -10.07 0.53 9.11
CA MET A 80 -9.42 -0.40 8.18
C MET A 80 -8.06 0.10 7.69
N LEU A 81 -7.75 1.39 7.90
CA LEU A 81 -6.57 2.04 7.35
C LEU A 81 -5.36 1.90 8.28
N ILE A 82 -4.23 1.52 7.70
CA ILE A 82 -2.91 1.56 8.34
C ILE A 82 -2.04 2.55 7.58
N TYR A 83 -1.53 3.57 8.28
CA TYR A 83 -0.69 4.61 7.68
C TYR A 83 0.82 4.27 7.79
N PRO A 84 1.54 4.17 6.66
CA PRO A 84 2.99 3.98 6.67
C PRO A 84 3.75 5.23 7.15
N LEU A 85 4.78 5.03 7.99
CA LEU A 85 5.67 6.09 8.47
C LEU A 85 7.13 5.70 8.26
N PHE A 86 7.92 6.62 7.70
CA PHE A 86 9.36 6.48 7.55
C PHE A 86 10.05 7.27 8.65
N VAL A 87 10.76 6.57 9.54
CA VAL A 87 11.36 7.16 10.74
C VAL A 87 12.88 7.17 10.63
N SER A 88 13.47 8.35 10.78
CA SER A 88 14.91 8.57 10.79
C SER A 88 15.52 8.47 12.19
N ASP A 89 16.81 8.15 12.23
CA ASP A 89 17.66 8.27 13.42
C ASP A 89 18.09 9.73 13.72
N GLN A 90 17.86 10.68 12.80
CA GLN A 90 18.03 12.11 13.06
C GLN A 90 16.76 12.71 13.67
N ALA A 91 16.82 13.08 14.95
CA ALA A 91 15.65 13.42 15.75
C ALA A 91 14.74 14.52 15.16
N GLU A 92 15.33 15.56 14.55
CA GLU A 92 14.62 16.72 14.00
C GLU A 92 14.36 16.64 12.48
N GLU A 93 14.68 15.52 11.81
CA GLU A 93 14.54 15.42 10.35
C GLU A 93 13.07 15.57 9.92
N GLU A 94 12.86 16.29 8.82
CA GLU A 94 11.59 16.32 8.10
C GLU A 94 11.86 16.49 6.60
N THR A 95 12.27 15.41 5.95
CA THR A 95 12.68 15.44 4.54
C THR A 95 11.59 14.89 3.65
N LEU A 96 11.11 15.70 2.71
CA LEU A 96 10.19 15.27 1.66
C LEU A 96 10.83 14.17 0.81
N ILE A 97 10.04 13.14 0.47
CA ILE A 97 10.46 12.05 -0.43
C ILE A 97 9.93 12.38 -1.84
N PRO A 98 10.76 12.85 -2.79
CA PRO A 98 10.25 13.38 -4.06
C PRO A 98 9.48 12.36 -4.90
N SER A 99 9.91 11.08 -4.87
CA SER A 99 9.25 10.01 -5.63
C SER A 99 7.96 9.51 -4.98
N LEU A 100 7.67 9.92 -3.74
CA LEU A 100 6.50 9.50 -2.98
C LEU A 100 5.70 10.73 -2.51
N PRO A 101 4.78 11.26 -3.35
CA PRO A 101 4.16 12.56 -3.15
C PRO A 101 3.59 12.78 -1.74
N ASN A 102 3.93 13.94 -1.15
CA ASN A 102 3.51 14.37 0.20
C ASN A 102 4.02 13.53 1.38
N GLN A 103 4.77 12.45 1.13
CA GLN A 103 5.37 11.63 2.19
C GLN A 103 6.73 12.19 2.59
N HIS A 104 7.06 12.07 3.87
CA HIS A 104 8.32 12.54 4.42
C HIS A 104 8.98 11.44 5.24
N ARG A 105 10.31 11.43 5.22
CA ARG A 105 11.10 10.80 6.27
C ARG A 105 11.17 11.76 7.45
N ARG A 106 10.82 11.28 8.64
CA ARG A 106 10.67 12.10 9.84
C ARG A 106 11.54 11.57 10.97
N GLY A 107 12.20 12.47 11.67
CA GLY A 107 12.79 12.21 12.96
C GLY A 107 11.73 12.02 14.04
N ILE A 108 12.16 11.42 15.16
CA ILE A 108 11.27 11.08 16.26
C ILE A 108 10.52 12.30 16.85
N SER A 109 11.15 13.49 16.89
CA SER A 109 10.51 14.69 17.45
C SER A 109 9.37 15.23 16.59
N LYS A 110 9.37 14.89 15.29
CA LYS A 110 8.33 15.30 14.33
C LYS A 110 7.13 14.35 14.30
N LEU A 111 7.23 13.15 14.89
CA LEU A 111 6.16 12.15 14.84
C LEU A 111 4.89 12.60 15.57
N ILE A 112 5.01 13.11 16.81
CA ILE A 112 3.83 13.53 17.59
C ILE A 112 3.09 14.69 16.92
N PRO A 113 3.75 15.80 16.55
CA PRO A 113 3.07 16.90 15.85
C PRO A 113 2.40 16.46 14.55
N HIS A 114 3.02 15.52 13.80
CA HIS A 114 2.46 15.00 12.57
C HIS A 114 1.21 14.12 12.80
N LEU A 115 1.26 13.22 13.78
CA LEU A 115 0.22 12.23 14.02
C LEU A 115 -0.96 12.74 14.83
N GLU A 116 -0.75 13.69 15.74
CA GLU A 116 -1.80 14.26 16.58
C GLU A 116 -3.06 14.72 15.81
N PRO A 117 -2.95 15.51 14.72
CA PRO A 117 -4.14 15.85 13.92
C PRO A 117 -4.78 14.62 13.25
N LEU A 118 -4.00 13.62 12.82
CA LEU A 118 -4.53 12.41 12.18
C LEU A 118 -5.26 11.51 13.17
N VAL A 119 -4.73 11.35 14.39
CA VAL A 119 -5.39 10.63 15.49
C VAL A 119 -6.72 11.29 15.84
N ARG A 120 -6.77 12.62 15.93
CA ARG A 120 -8.03 13.36 16.12
C ARG A 120 -9.04 13.13 15.00
N LYS A 121 -8.58 12.93 13.76
CA LYS A 121 -9.43 12.60 12.59
C LYS A 121 -9.85 11.12 12.54
N GLY A 122 -9.38 10.29 13.47
CA GLY A 122 -9.75 8.89 13.59
C GLY A 122 -8.70 7.89 13.11
N LEU A 123 -7.44 8.28 12.92
CA LEU A 123 -6.36 7.33 12.63
C LEU A 123 -6.25 6.30 13.76
N ARG A 124 -6.37 5.01 13.42
CA ARG A 124 -6.32 3.91 14.39
C ARG A 124 -5.05 3.09 14.35
N SER A 125 -4.30 3.11 13.24
CA SER A 125 -3.10 2.29 13.11
C SER A 125 -2.03 2.94 12.24
N VAL A 126 -0.77 2.70 12.61
CA VAL A 126 0.41 3.06 11.82
C VAL A 126 1.30 1.83 11.60
N ILE A 127 2.08 1.84 10.52
CA ILE A 127 3.18 0.89 10.31
C ILE A 127 4.50 1.63 10.19
N LEU A 128 5.46 1.25 11.02
CA LEU A 128 6.77 1.91 11.15
C LEU A 128 7.81 1.25 10.24
N PHE A 129 8.54 2.07 9.49
CA PHE A 129 9.74 1.70 8.74
C PHE A 129 10.91 2.55 9.25
N GLY A 130 11.93 1.91 9.82
CA GLY A 130 13.15 2.59 10.23
C GLY A 130 14.04 2.90 9.02
N VAL A 131 14.57 4.11 8.98
CA VAL A 131 15.45 4.59 7.90
C VAL A 131 16.69 5.18 8.55
N PRO A 132 17.61 4.34 9.05
CA PRO A 132 18.82 4.85 9.68
C PRO A 132 19.72 5.45 8.60
N ILE A 133 20.10 6.72 8.80
CA ILE A 133 20.94 7.49 7.86
C ILE A 133 22.28 7.88 8.47
N ALA A 134 22.53 7.57 9.74
CA ALA A 134 23.84 7.73 10.35
C ALA A 134 24.92 6.92 9.58
N PRO A 135 26.13 7.46 9.39
CA PRO A 135 27.22 6.72 8.77
C PRO A 135 27.53 5.42 9.51
N ASN A 136 27.89 4.37 8.77
CA ASN A 136 28.31 3.06 9.30
C ASN A 136 27.26 2.31 10.14
N VAL A 137 25.99 2.73 10.12
CA VAL A 137 24.90 2.05 10.82
C VAL A 137 24.48 0.73 10.15
N LYS A 138 24.78 0.59 8.85
CA LYS A 138 24.44 -0.59 8.05
C LYS A 138 25.61 -1.57 7.97
N ASP A 139 25.36 -2.83 8.25
CA ASP A 139 26.34 -3.92 8.17
C ASP A 139 25.77 -5.15 7.44
N ALA A 140 26.51 -6.25 7.36
CA ALA A 140 26.03 -7.46 6.66
C ALA A 140 24.93 -8.22 7.41
N LEU A 141 24.71 -7.94 8.69
CA LEU A 141 23.80 -8.69 9.56
C LEU A 141 22.54 -7.89 9.92
N GLY A 142 22.48 -6.62 9.54
CA GLY A 142 21.42 -5.70 9.95
C GLY A 142 21.41 -5.48 11.46
N THR A 143 22.58 -5.32 12.10
CA THR A 143 22.69 -5.20 13.56
C THR A 143 21.82 -4.07 14.11
N ALA A 144 21.70 -2.94 13.40
CA ALA A 144 20.88 -1.81 13.83
C ALA A 144 19.35 -2.03 13.75
N ALA A 145 18.88 -3.16 13.20
CA ALA A 145 17.44 -3.42 13.02
C ALA A 145 16.67 -3.41 14.34
N ASP A 146 17.26 -3.91 15.42
CA ASP A 146 16.69 -3.99 16.76
C ASP A 146 17.45 -3.18 17.81
N ASP A 147 18.23 -2.19 17.36
CA ASP A 147 18.88 -1.27 18.28
C ASP A 147 17.83 -0.61 19.20
N PRO A 148 17.94 -0.75 20.54
CA PRO A 148 17.04 -0.09 21.47
C PRO A 148 17.02 1.45 21.36
N GLN A 149 18.05 2.04 20.76
CA GLN A 149 18.15 3.48 20.42
C GLN A 149 17.81 3.77 18.96
N GLY A 150 17.53 2.74 18.17
CA GLY A 150 17.14 2.86 16.77
C GLY A 150 15.76 3.50 16.58
N PRO A 151 15.48 4.00 15.37
CA PRO A 151 14.29 4.81 15.09
C PRO A 151 12.98 4.09 15.35
N VAL A 152 12.91 2.78 15.07
CA VAL A 152 11.67 1.98 15.24
C VAL A 152 11.33 1.80 16.72
N ILE A 153 12.26 1.30 17.53
CA ILE A 153 12.01 1.03 18.96
C ILE A 153 11.72 2.33 19.73
N GLN A 154 12.48 3.39 19.45
CA GLN A 154 12.23 4.70 20.05
C GLN A 154 10.83 5.23 19.67
N SER A 155 10.42 5.07 18.41
CA SER A 155 9.07 5.44 17.96
C SER A 155 7.98 4.61 18.60
N ILE A 156 8.15 3.29 18.74
CA ILE A 156 7.19 2.42 19.43
C ILE A 156 6.94 2.95 20.84
N ARG A 157 8.02 3.15 21.62
CA ARG A 157 7.91 3.64 23.02
C ARG A 157 7.22 5.00 23.09
N LEU A 158 7.63 5.94 22.23
CA LEU A 158 7.04 7.27 22.16
C LEU A 158 5.54 7.23 21.84
N LEU A 159 5.15 6.47 20.82
CA LEU A 159 3.75 6.38 20.37
C LEU A 159 2.88 5.63 21.38
N ARG A 160 3.41 4.59 22.05
CA ARG A 160 2.71 3.90 23.14
C ARG A 160 2.41 4.86 24.30
N ALA A 161 3.36 5.71 24.67
CA ALA A 161 3.17 6.70 25.73
C ALA A 161 2.18 7.80 25.33
N ARG A 162 2.30 8.32 24.10
CA ARG A 162 1.54 9.51 23.68
C ARG A 162 0.14 9.21 23.14
N PHE A 163 -0.04 8.06 22.49
CA PHE A 163 -1.30 7.62 21.89
C PHE A 163 -1.64 6.17 22.30
N PRO A 164 -2.09 5.94 23.55
CA PRO A 164 -2.30 4.58 24.06
C PRO A 164 -3.28 3.71 23.26
N SER A 165 -4.20 4.34 22.51
CA SER A 165 -5.21 3.69 21.65
C SER A 165 -4.78 3.50 20.20
N LEU A 166 -3.61 4.02 19.81
CA LEU A 166 -3.05 3.84 18.46
C LEU A 166 -2.46 2.43 18.35
N PHE A 167 -2.93 1.66 17.37
CA PHE A 167 -2.36 0.36 17.05
C PHE A 167 -1.03 0.55 16.29
N ILE A 168 0.01 -0.13 16.74
CA ILE A 168 1.39 0.11 16.27
C ILE A 168 1.86 -1.18 15.64
N VAL A 169 2.06 -1.11 14.32
CA VAL A 169 2.66 -2.17 13.52
C VAL A 169 4.13 -1.80 13.28
N ALA A 170 5.04 -2.75 13.44
CA ALA A 170 6.44 -2.60 13.03
C ALA A 170 6.74 -3.54 11.86
N ASP A 171 7.26 -3.00 10.76
CA ASP A 171 7.79 -3.85 9.67
C ASP A 171 9.03 -4.58 10.18
N VAL A 172 9.11 -5.89 9.94
CA VAL A 172 10.27 -6.71 10.31
C VAL A 172 10.99 -7.16 9.04
N CYS A 173 12.16 -6.58 8.79
CA CYS A 173 13.01 -6.87 7.65
C CYS A 173 14.44 -6.36 7.93
N LEU A 174 15.43 -6.82 7.14
CA LEU A 174 16.81 -6.35 7.26
C LEU A 174 17.24 -5.39 6.13
N CYS A 175 16.39 -5.11 5.14
CA CYS A 175 16.84 -4.38 3.95
C CYS A 175 17.18 -2.91 4.19
N GLU A 176 16.58 -2.28 5.20
CA GLU A 176 16.90 -0.93 5.62
C GLU A 176 18.21 -0.85 6.41
N TYR A 177 18.64 -1.97 7.00
CA TYR A 177 19.75 -2.05 7.95
C TYR A 177 20.98 -2.78 7.40
N THR A 178 20.86 -3.44 6.26
CA THR A 178 21.98 -4.16 5.65
C THR A 178 22.79 -3.30 4.68
N SER A 179 24.10 -3.46 4.67
CA SER A 179 25.02 -2.76 3.75
C SER A 179 24.79 -3.13 2.28
N HIS A 180 24.22 -4.31 2.01
CA HIS A 180 23.90 -4.80 0.67
C HIS A 180 22.42 -4.58 0.27
N GLY A 181 21.55 -4.13 1.18
CA GLY A 181 20.13 -3.82 0.88
C GLY A 181 19.24 -5.04 0.57
N HIS A 182 19.67 -6.24 0.93
CA HIS A 182 18.86 -7.47 0.82
C HIS A 182 18.05 -7.70 2.09
N CYS A 183 17.00 -8.51 1.99
CA CYS A 183 16.03 -8.70 3.08
C CYS A 183 16.50 -9.70 4.17
N GLY A 184 17.69 -10.27 4.03
CA GLY A 184 18.25 -11.26 4.93
C GLY A 184 19.78 -11.31 4.83
N ILE A 185 20.38 -12.18 5.62
CA ILE A 185 21.82 -12.46 5.66
C ILE A 185 22.20 -13.28 4.42
N LEU A 186 23.33 -12.96 3.80
CA LEU A 186 23.82 -13.62 2.59
C LEU A 186 24.92 -14.65 2.92
N ARG A 187 25.06 -15.65 2.05
CA ARG A 187 26.24 -16.54 1.98
C ARG A 187 27.37 -15.85 1.19
N ASP A 188 28.55 -16.45 1.21
CA ASP A 188 29.73 -15.97 0.48
C ASP A 188 29.49 -15.88 -1.04
N ASP A 189 28.60 -16.72 -1.59
CA ASP A 189 28.20 -16.68 -3.01
C ASP A 189 27.14 -15.60 -3.34
N GLY A 190 26.74 -14.80 -2.35
CA GLY A 190 25.72 -13.76 -2.48
C GLY A 190 24.27 -14.28 -2.42
N SER A 191 24.06 -15.58 -2.28
CA SER A 191 22.72 -16.16 -2.10
C SER A 191 22.19 -15.94 -0.69
N LEU A 192 20.86 -15.97 -0.53
CA LEU A 192 20.21 -15.78 0.77
C LEU A 192 20.48 -16.97 1.71
N ASN A 193 21.08 -16.70 2.87
CA ASN A 193 21.21 -17.68 3.94
C ASN A 193 19.92 -17.72 4.77
N ASN A 194 18.97 -18.56 4.35
CA ASN A 194 17.62 -18.59 4.93
C ASN A 194 17.63 -18.86 6.44
N SER A 195 18.43 -19.81 6.95
CA SER A 195 18.41 -20.14 8.39
C SER A 195 18.89 -18.98 9.25
N LEU A 196 20.07 -18.41 8.93
CA LEU A 196 20.57 -17.24 9.66
C LEU A 196 19.64 -16.03 9.54
N SER A 197 19.03 -15.86 8.36
CA SER A 197 18.07 -14.78 8.14
C SER A 197 16.83 -14.94 9.01
N VAL A 198 16.26 -16.15 9.08
CA VAL A 198 15.08 -16.43 9.92
C VAL A 198 15.39 -16.20 11.40
N ASP A 199 16.54 -16.66 11.88
CA ASP A 199 16.96 -16.45 13.26
C ASP A 199 17.04 -14.95 13.57
N ARG A 200 17.76 -14.20 12.73
CA ARG A 200 17.93 -12.74 12.89
C ARG A 200 16.61 -11.98 12.79
N ILE A 201 15.77 -12.29 11.81
CA ILE A 201 14.43 -11.68 11.63
C ILE A 201 13.56 -11.92 12.86
N SER A 202 13.64 -13.12 13.45
CA SER A 202 12.88 -13.44 14.65
C SER A 202 13.38 -12.68 15.88
N ASP A 203 14.68 -12.43 16.01
CA ASP A 203 15.22 -11.55 17.07
C ASP A 203 14.69 -10.11 16.93
N VAL A 204 14.69 -9.57 15.71
CA VAL A 204 14.16 -8.22 15.45
C VAL A 204 12.68 -8.12 15.80
N ALA A 205 11.88 -9.13 15.41
CA ALA A 205 10.47 -9.18 15.78
C ALA A 205 10.27 -9.17 17.30
N MET A 206 11.08 -9.95 18.04
CA MET A 206 11.01 -9.98 19.50
C MET A 206 11.35 -8.63 20.13
N ALA A 207 12.42 -7.98 19.67
CA ALA A 207 12.80 -6.67 20.19
C ALA A 207 11.71 -5.60 19.97
N TYR A 208 11.03 -5.61 18.82
CA TYR A 208 9.90 -4.71 18.57
C TYR A 208 8.68 -5.04 19.45
N ALA A 209 8.38 -6.32 19.64
CA ALA A 209 7.32 -6.77 20.53
C ALA A 209 7.57 -6.35 21.98
N GLU A 210 8.79 -6.56 22.49
CA GLU A 210 9.23 -6.16 23.84
C GLU A 210 9.25 -4.64 24.02
N ALA A 211 9.57 -3.88 22.96
CA ALA A 211 9.45 -2.43 22.96
C ALA A 211 8.00 -1.94 23.06
N GLY A 212 7.02 -2.81 22.79
CA GLY A 212 5.59 -2.55 22.93
C GLY A 212 4.83 -2.43 21.62
N ALA A 213 5.37 -2.92 20.49
CA ALA A 213 4.59 -3.03 19.25
C ALA A 213 3.39 -3.96 19.47
N HIS A 214 2.22 -3.54 19.01
CA HIS A 214 1.01 -4.37 19.07
C HIS A 214 1.00 -5.44 17.99
N CYS A 215 1.74 -5.19 16.90
CA CYS A 215 1.84 -6.08 15.76
C CYS A 215 3.25 -6.03 15.18
N VAL A 216 3.78 -7.20 14.84
CA VAL A 216 5.00 -7.35 14.06
C VAL A 216 4.63 -7.86 12.67
N ALA A 217 5.21 -7.25 11.63
CA ALA A 217 4.82 -7.50 10.25
C ALA A 217 6.03 -7.91 9.39
N PRO A 218 6.44 -9.19 9.41
CA PRO A 218 7.61 -9.67 8.69
C PRO A 218 7.43 -9.62 7.17
N SER A 219 8.25 -8.81 6.51
CA SER A 219 8.15 -8.51 5.07
C SER A 219 9.28 -9.11 4.23
N ASP A 220 10.14 -9.90 4.84
CA ASP A 220 11.40 -10.42 4.31
C ASP A 220 11.24 -11.54 3.26
N MET A 221 10.15 -12.32 3.32
CA MET A 221 9.85 -13.48 2.47
C MET A 221 10.79 -14.69 2.64
N ASN A 222 11.52 -14.82 3.75
CA ASN A 222 12.26 -16.05 4.06
C ASN A 222 11.30 -17.21 4.36
N ASP A 223 11.73 -18.42 4.05
CA ASP A 223 10.93 -19.62 4.32
C ASP A 223 10.99 -19.98 5.81
N GLY A 224 9.82 -20.11 6.46
CA GLY A 224 9.71 -20.51 7.86
C GLY A 224 9.82 -19.39 8.90
N ARG A 225 9.95 -18.11 8.49
CA ARG A 225 10.09 -17.00 9.45
C ARG A 225 8.89 -16.82 10.38
N ILE A 226 7.69 -17.12 9.92
CA ILE A 226 6.46 -16.95 10.72
C ILE A 226 6.49 -17.94 11.89
N ARG A 227 6.86 -19.20 11.62
CA ARG A 227 7.01 -20.21 12.67
C ARG A 227 8.02 -19.77 13.72
N ALA A 228 9.20 -19.31 13.29
CA ALA A 228 10.25 -18.88 14.20
C ALA A 228 9.81 -17.71 15.10
N ILE A 229 9.18 -16.68 14.50
CA ILE A 229 8.65 -15.54 15.26
C ILE A 229 7.56 -16.00 16.24
N LYS A 230 6.58 -16.80 15.78
CA LYS A 230 5.47 -17.24 16.64
C LYS A 230 5.97 -18.09 17.81
N LEU A 231 6.95 -18.97 17.59
CA LEU A 231 7.56 -19.76 18.66
C LEU A 231 8.27 -18.88 19.70
N LYS A 232 9.06 -17.89 19.29
CA LYS A 232 9.70 -16.95 20.24
C LYS A 232 8.67 -16.13 21.02
N LEU A 233 7.59 -15.69 20.38
CA LEU A 233 6.49 -14.99 21.07
C LEU A 233 5.81 -15.88 22.12
N ILE A 234 5.66 -17.18 21.83
CA ILE A 234 5.08 -18.17 22.77
C ILE A 234 6.04 -18.40 23.94
N GLU A 235 7.32 -18.62 23.66
CA GLU A 235 8.36 -18.87 24.66
C GLU A 235 8.53 -17.68 25.62
N ALA A 236 8.49 -16.45 25.09
CA ALA A 236 8.50 -15.24 25.89
C ALA A 236 7.18 -14.97 26.64
N GLY A 237 6.14 -15.78 26.41
CA GLY A 237 4.83 -15.64 27.07
C GLY A 237 4.01 -14.44 26.60
N ILE A 238 4.33 -13.83 25.45
CA ILE A 238 3.67 -12.62 24.94
C ILE A 238 2.85 -12.83 23.66
N ALA A 239 2.80 -14.06 23.12
CA ALA A 239 2.02 -14.39 21.92
C ALA A 239 0.53 -14.01 22.00
N HIS A 240 -0.05 -13.93 23.20
CA HIS A 240 -1.44 -13.52 23.41
C HIS A 240 -1.67 -11.99 23.33
N LYS A 241 -0.60 -11.20 23.20
CA LYS A 241 -0.64 -9.72 23.14
C LYS A 241 -0.15 -9.14 21.81
N VAL A 242 0.55 -9.93 21.00
CA VAL A 242 1.25 -9.46 19.80
C VAL A 242 0.65 -10.13 18.57
N VAL A 243 0.12 -9.32 17.66
CA VAL A 243 -0.39 -9.76 16.37
C VAL A 243 0.76 -10.05 15.42
N LEU A 244 0.72 -11.17 14.72
CA LEU A 244 1.67 -11.54 13.68
C LEU A 244 1.03 -11.34 12.29
N MET A 245 1.39 -10.24 11.62
CA MET A 245 0.86 -9.87 10.31
C MET A 245 1.84 -10.24 9.21
N SER A 246 1.67 -11.41 8.61
CA SER A 246 2.59 -11.90 7.60
C SER A 246 2.38 -11.22 6.25
N TYR A 247 3.46 -10.75 5.63
CA TYR A 247 3.50 -10.49 4.18
C TYR A 247 3.52 -11.81 3.41
N SER A 248 2.46 -12.60 3.49
CA SER A 248 2.40 -13.97 2.97
C SER A 248 2.58 -14.06 1.47
N ALA A 249 2.01 -13.10 0.73
CA ALA A 249 2.12 -13.03 -0.73
C ALA A 249 2.71 -11.68 -1.14
N LYS A 250 4.04 -11.55 -0.97
CA LYS A 250 4.81 -10.38 -1.44
C LYS A 250 5.55 -10.72 -2.73
N PHE A 251 5.17 -10.02 -3.80
CA PHE A 251 5.71 -10.25 -5.13
C PHE A 251 6.96 -9.40 -5.40
N SER A 252 7.78 -9.86 -6.34
CA SER A 252 8.82 -9.07 -6.99
C SER A 252 8.17 -8.23 -8.08
N GLY A 253 8.72 -7.03 -8.34
CA GLY A 253 8.17 -6.16 -9.37
C GLY A 253 8.71 -4.73 -9.31
N CYS A 254 8.19 -3.88 -10.20
CA CYS A 254 8.63 -2.50 -10.38
C CYS A 254 7.91 -1.48 -9.48
N LEU A 255 6.83 -1.87 -8.79
CA LEU A 255 5.98 -0.95 -8.00
C LEU A 255 6.58 -0.52 -6.65
N TYR A 256 7.85 -0.83 -6.38
CA TYR A 256 8.54 -0.50 -5.13
C TYR A 256 9.54 0.65 -5.25
N GLY A 257 9.72 1.25 -6.43
CA GLY A 257 10.72 2.30 -6.67
C GLY A 257 10.69 3.41 -5.61
N PRO A 258 9.56 4.12 -5.43
CA PRO A 258 9.50 5.21 -4.46
C PRO A 258 9.72 4.79 -2.99
N PHE A 259 9.35 3.57 -2.61
CA PHE A 259 9.65 3.03 -1.28
C PHE A 259 11.16 2.84 -1.08
N ARG A 260 11.87 2.37 -2.11
CA ARG A 260 13.33 2.17 -2.01
C ARG A 260 14.07 3.49 -1.82
N ASP A 261 13.58 4.56 -2.45
CA ASP A 261 14.09 5.92 -2.23
C ASP A 261 13.80 6.38 -0.80
N ALA A 262 12.55 6.18 -0.33
CA ALA A 262 12.13 6.56 1.01
C ALA A 262 12.93 5.87 2.13
N ALA A 263 13.13 4.56 1.98
CA ALA A 263 13.74 3.69 2.99
C ALA A 263 15.26 3.53 2.83
N GLY A 264 15.86 4.11 1.77
CA GLY A 264 17.28 3.94 1.47
C GLY A 264 17.69 2.46 1.33
N SER A 265 16.80 1.64 0.76
CA SER A 265 16.90 0.18 0.74
C SER A 265 17.03 -0.39 -0.68
N CYS A 266 17.66 0.35 -1.60
CA CYS A 266 17.99 -0.19 -2.92
C CYS A 266 19.06 -1.30 -2.77
N PRO A 267 18.87 -2.50 -3.35
CA PRO A 267 19.90 -3.53 -3.32
C PRO A 267 21.19 -3.05 -3.99
N SER A 268 22.33 -3.34 -3.37
CA SER A 268 23.65 -2.95 -3.88
C SER A 268 24.07 -3.78 -5.11
N PHE A 269 23.52 -4.98 -5.26
CA PHE A 269 23.70 -5.86 -6.43
C PHE A 269 22.48 -6.77 -6.60
N GLY A 270 22.38 -7.40 -7.78
CA GLY A 270 21.34 -8.38 -8.08
C GLY A 270 19.91 -7.84 -7.95
N ASP A 271 18.98 -8.74 -7.61
CA ASP A 271 17.59 -8.41 -7.33
C ASP A 271 17.00 -9.30 -6.23
N ARG A 272 15.70 -9.16 -5.96
CA ARG A 272 15.00 -9.88 -4.89
C ARG A 272 14.17 -11.07 -5.39
N LYS A 273 14.33 -11.47 -6.66
CA LYS A 273 13.47 -12.49 -7.31
C LYS A 273 13.66 -13.91 -6.77
N CYS A 274 14.74 -14.15 -6.02
CA CYS A 274 15.00 -15.46 -5.40
C CYS A 274 14.24 -15.70 -4.09
N TYR A 275 13.46 -14.73 -3.61
CA TYR A 275 12.65 -14.88 -2.39
C TYR A 275 11.31 -14.12 -2.46
N GLN A 276 11.26 -12.95 -3.12
CA GLN A 276 9.97 -12.35 -3.48
C GLN A 276 9.32 -13.13 -4.62
N LEU A 277 8.01 -13.35 -4.54
CA LEU A 277 7.29 -14.19 -5.49
C LEU A 277 7.38 -13.64 -6.93
N PRO A 278 7.53 -14.48 -7.97
CA PRO A 278 7.45 -14.00 -9.35
C PRO A 278 6.01 -13.54 -9.67
N PRO A 279 5.79 -12.48 -10.50
CA PRO A 279 4.46 -11.97 -10.80
C PRO A 279 3.45 -13.01 -11.32
N GLY A 280 3.90 -13.96 -12.17
CA GLY A 280 3.07 -15.06 -12.66
C GLY A 280 2.85 -16.20 -11.64
N GLY A 281 3.36 -16.07 -10.42
CA GLY A 281 3.48 -17.14 -9.42
C GLY A 281 2.26 -17.39 -8.55
N ARG A 282 1.03 -17.41 -9.10
CA ARG A 282 -0.20 -17.62 -8.31
C ARG A 282 -0.17 -18.87 -7.43
N GLY A 283 0.32 -20.00 -7.95
CA GLY A 283 0.44 -21.24 -7.19
C GLY A 283 1.40 -21.14 -6.00
N LEU A 284 2.50 -20.37 -6.14
CA LEU A 284 3.42 -20.12 -5.02
C LEU A 284 2.78 -19.21 -3.97
N ALA A 285 2.03 -18.18 -4.38
CA ALA A 285 1.31 -17.32 -3.47
C ALA A 285 0.32 -18.10 -2.60
N ARG A 286 -0.51 -18.96 -3.21
CA ARG A 286 -1.44 -19.83 -2.47
C ARG A 286 -0.73 -20.74 -1.47
N ARG A 287 0.39 -21.36 -1.86
CA ARG A 287 1.21 -22.20 -0.97
C ARG A 287 1.83 -21.39 0.19
N ALA A 288 2.33 -20.19 -0.08
CA ALA A 288 2.91 -19.33 0.95
C ALA A 288 1.86 -18.82 1.94
N ILE A 289 0.65 -18.50 1.48
CA ILE A 289 -0.49 -18.16 2.34
C ILE A 289 -0.86 -19.34 3.24
N HIS A 290 -1.04 -20.54 2.68
CA HIS A 290 -1.31 -21.74 3.48
C HIS A 290 -0.23 -22.01 4.53
N ARG A 291 1.04 -21.91 4.13
CA ARG A 291 2.18 -22.08 5.03
C ARG A 291 2.08 -21.10 6.20
N ASP A 292 1.96 -19.81 5.91
CA ASP A 292 2.04 -18.79 6.95
C ASP A 292 0.85 -18.85 7.93
N ILE A 293 -0.34 -19.26 7.45
CA ILE A 293 -1.48 -19.57 8.33
C ILE A 293 -1.13 -20.74 9.26
N GLN A 294 -0.58 -21.84 8.72
CA GLN A 294 -0.18 -23.02 9.51
C GLN A 294 0.96 -22.70 10.50
N GLU A 295 1.79 -21.72 10.18
CA GLU A 295 2.89 -21.26 11.03
C GLU A 295 2.45 -20.26 12.11
N GLY A 296 1.18 -19.87 12.14
CA GLY A 296 0.58 -19.06 13.21
C GLY A 296 0.51 -17.56 12.96
N ALA A 297 0.51 -17.13 11.68
CA ALA A 297 0.12 -15.77 11.34
C ALA A 297 -1.32 -15.50 11.83
N ASP A 298 -1.57 -14.31 12.35
CA ASP A 298 -2.90 -13.86 12.77
C ASP A 298 -3.58 -13.05 11.64
N ILE A 299 -2.77 -12.44 10.76
CA ILE A 299 -3.20 -11.69 9.57
C ILE A 299 -2.30 -12.09 8.40
N ILE A 300 -2.89 -12.33 7.24
CA ILE A 300 -2.17 -12.56 5.98
C ILE A 300 -2.25 -11.32 5.09
N MET A 301 -1.16 -10.95 4.43
CA MET A 301 -1.08 -9.76 3.60
C MET A 301 -0.63 -10.08 2.16
N VAL A 302 -1.27 -9.40 1.20
CA VAL A 302 -0.86 -9.35 -0.21
C VAL A 302 -0.20 -8.01 -0.52
N LYS A 303 0.93 -8.05 -1.23
CA LYS A 303 1.71 -6.86 -1.63
C LYS A 303 2.40 -7.09 -2.99
N PRO A 304 2.22 -6.21 -4.01
CA PRO A 304 1.34 -5.05 -4.12
C PRO A 304 -0.16 -5.38 -4.07
N ALA A 305 -1.05 -4.37 -4.12
CA ALA A 305 -2.49 -4.59 -3.98
C ALA A 305 -3.25 -4.57 -5.32
N SER A 306 -3.31 -3.43 -5.99
CA SER A 306 -4.15 -3.22 -7.19
C SER A 306 -3.76 -4.12 -8.36
N SER A 307 -2.47 -4.44 -8.51
CA SER A 307 -2.02 -5.39 -9.55
C SER A 307 -2.21 -6.87 -9.18
N TYR A 308 -2.69 -7.18 -7.98
CA TYR A 308 -2.80 -8.55 -7.44
C TYR A 308 -4.14 -8.76 -6.70
N LEU A 309 -5.21 -8.12 -7.16
CA LEU A 309 -6.56 -8.27 -6.59
C LEU A 309 -7.05 -9.73 -6.66
N ASP A 310 -6.64 -10.47 -7.69
CA ASP A 310 -6.89 -11.91 -7.81
C ASP A 310 -6.24 -12.71 -6.68
N ILE A 311 -5.03 -12.32 -6.24
CA ILE A 311 -4.34 -12.95 -5.11
C ILE A 311 -4.96 -12.55 -3.77
N ILE A 312 -5.50 -11.33 -3.63
CA ILE A 312 -6.29 -10.94 -2.45
C ILE A 312 -7.55 -11.81 -2.35
N SER A 313 -8.20 -12.10 -3.49
CA SER A 313 -9.35 -13.01 -3.55
C SER A 313 -8.97 -14.44 -3.15
N ASP A 314 -7.85 -14.97 -3.68
CA ASP A 314 -7.30 -16.27 -3.23
C ASP A 314 -7.00 -16.27 -1.72
N ALA A 315 -6.40 -15.18 -1.20
CA ALA A 315 -6.08 -15.05 0.22
C ALA A 315 -7.35 -15.07 1.07
N LYS A 316 -8.42 -14.40 0.63
CA LYS A 316 -9.71 -14.43 1.34
C LYS A 316 -10.40 -15.78 1.26
N GLU A 317 -10.27 -16.51 0.16
CA GLU A 317 -10.77 -17.89 0.05
C GLU A 317 -10.04 -18.82 1.04
N ILE A 318 -8.70 -18.78 1.02
CA ILE A 318 -7.84 -19.65 1.83
C ILE A 318 -7.95 -19.29 3.33
N GLY A 319 -7.91 -18.00 3.66
CA GLY A 319 -7.99 -17.45 5.01
C GLY A 319 -9.36 -16.88 5.32
N LYS A 320 -10.45 -17.57 4.95
CA LYS A 320 -11.84 -17.06 5.07
C LYS A 320 -12.20 -16.55 6.46
N ASP A 321 -11.65 -17.16 7.51
CA ASP A 321 -11.91 -16.86 8.92
C ASP A 321 -10.88 -15.88 9.52
N MET A 322 -9.97 -15.35 8.69
CA MET A 322 -8.90 -14.46 9.12
C MET A 322 -9.00 -13.07 8.46
N PRO A 323 -8.44 -12.04 9.08
CA PRO A 323 -8.23 -10.76 8.41
C PRO A 323 -7.25 -10.90 7.26
N VAL A 324 -7.58 -10.27 6.13
CA VAL A 324 -6.69 -10.14 4.97
C VAL A 324 -6.29 -8.67 4.85
N ALA A 325 -4.99 -8.41 4.89
CA ALA A 325 -4.43 -7.10 4.62
C ALA A 325 -3.97 -6.97 3.17
N ALA A 326 -4.06 -5.77 2.63
CA ALA A 326 -3.50 -5.44 1.32
C ALA A 326 -2.68 -4.17 1.42
N TYR A 327 -1.51 -4.15 0.79
CA TYR A 327 -0.64 -2.97 0.77
C TYR A 327 -0.75 -2.29 -0.59
N GLN A 328 -1.39 -1.12 -0.63
CA GLN A 328 -1.32 -0.20 -1.76
C GLN A 328 0.03 0.50 -1.77
N VAL A 329 0.96 -0.04 -2.55
CA VAL A 329 2.39 0.28 -2.42
C VAL A 329 2.73 1.64 -2.99
N SER A 330 3.98 2.03 -2.74
CA SER A 330 4.53 3.34 -3.09
C SER A 330 4.40 3.66 -4.59
N GLY A 331 4.62 2.69 -5.47
CA GLY A 331 4.47 2.86 -6.91
C GLY A 331 3.02 2.97 -7.35
N GLU A 332 2.09 2.25 -6.72
CA GLU A 332 0.65 2.35 -7.00
C GLU A 332 0.13 3.74 -6.61
N PHE A 333 0.51 4.21 -5.43
CA PHE A 333 0.20 5.56 -4.96
C PHE A 333 0.78 6.65 -5.87
N ALA A 334 2.08 6.57 -6.19
CA ALA A 334 2.75 7.54 -7.06
C ALA A 334 2.17 7.54 -8.49
N MET A 335 1.79 6.37 -9.01
CA MET A 335 1.14 6.23 -10.32
C MET A 335 -0.22 6.92 -10.35
N ILE A 336 -1.05 6.75 -9.31
CA ILE A 336 -2.34 7.45 -9.20
C ILE A 336 -2.12 8.97 -9.13
N HIS A 337 -1.15 9.44 -8.35
CA HIS A 337 -0.80 10.86 -8.29
C HIS A 337 -0.35 11.42 -9.65
N ALA A 338 0.51 10.70 -10.37
CA ALA A 338 1.01 11.12 -11.68
C ALA A 338 -0.11 11.17 -12.73
N ALA A 339 -0.97 10.16 -12.79
CA ALA A 339 -2.08 10.13 -13.73
C ALA A 339 -3.14 11.21 -13.41
N ALA A 340 -3.41 11.48 -12.14
CA ALA A 340 -4.28 12.59 -11.74
C ALA A 340 -3.68 13.96 -12.13
N ALA A 341 -2.38 14.16 -11.92
CA ALA A 341 -1.68 15.38 -12.33
C ALA A 341 -1.68 15.57 -13.86
N ALA A 342 -1.68 14.48 -14.63
CA ALA A 342 -1.82 14.50 -16.08
C ALA A 342 -3.28 14.67 -16.57
N GLY A 343 -4.25 14.81 -15.66
CA GLY A 343 -5.66 15.02 -16.00
C GLY A 343 -6.41 13.76 -16.46
N VAL A 344 -5.87 12.56 -16.21
CA VAL A 344 -6.52 11.29 -16.59
C VAL A 344 -7.79 11.05 -15.77
N PHE A 345 -7.77 11.41 -14.48
CA PHE A 345 -8.89 11.30 -13.56
C PHE A 345 -8.75 12.24 -12.35
N ASP A 346 -9.84 12.41 -11.60
CA ASP A 346 -9.80 13.03 -10.28
C ASP A 346 -9.15 12.10 -9.25
N ILE A 347 -8.26 12.65 -8.42
CA ILE A 347 -7.46 11.87 -7.45
C ILE A 347 -8.33 11.24 -6.37
N LYS A 348 -9.36 11.96 -5.89
CA LYS A 348 -10.23 11.45 -4.84
C LYS A 348 -11.03 10.26 -5.37
N THR A 349 -11.61 10.41 -6.56
CA THR A 349 -12.38 9.36 -7.24
C THR A 349 -11.54 8.10 -7.42
N MET A 350 -10.32 8.20 -7.98
CA MET A 350 -9.46 7.04 -8.19
C MET A 350 -8.94 6.43 -6.88
N ALA A 351 -8.69 7.24 -5.84
CA ALA A 351 -8.30 6.72 -4.53
C ALA A 351 -9.41 5.84 -3.94
N PHE A 352 -10.67 6.29 -3.97
CA PHE A 352 -11.82 5.47 -3.56
C PHE A 352 -11.95 4.22 -4.43
N GLU A 353 -11.94 4.35 -5.76
CA GLU A 353 -12.12 3.20 -6.66
C GLU A 353 -11.04 2.12 -6.48
N SER A 354 -9.77 2.52 -6.34
CA SER A 354 -8.68 1.58 -6.09
C SER A 354 -8.79 0.89 -4.73
N THR A 355 -9.23 1.59 -3.69
CA THR A 355 -9.38 1.05 -2.34
C THR A 355 -10.64 0.18 -2.21
N GLU A 356 -11.74 0.55 -2.84
CA GLU A 356 -12.95 -0.27 -2.94
C GLU A 356 -12.68 -1.53 -3.76
N GLY A 357 -11.84 -1.47 -4.80
CA GLY A 357 -11.35 -2.65 -5.51
C GLY A 357 -10.60 -3.63 -4.60
N ILE A 358 -9.78 -3.12 -3.67
CA ILE A 358 -9.08 -3.91 -2.66
C ILE A 358 -10.07 -4.57 -1.68
N LEU A 359 -11.07 -3.84 -1.20
CA LEU A 359 -12.10 -4.38 -0.31
C LEU A 359 -12.98 -5.42 -1.00
N ARG A 360 -13.39 -5.15 -2.25
CA ARG A 360 -14.15 -6.09 -3.09
C ARG A 360 -13.39 -7.39 -3.32
N ALA A 361 -12.06 -7.33 -3.44
CA ALA A 361 -11.23 -8.52 -3.55
C ALA A 361 -11.16 -9.34 -2.26
N GLY A 362 -11.63 -8.82 -1.12
CA GLY A 362 -11.76 -9.57 0.13
C GLY A 362 -10.94 -9.01 1.29
N ALA A 363 -10.11 -7.98 1.07
CA ALA A 363 -9.34 -7.37 2.14
C ALA A 363 -10.23 -6.72 3.21
N THR A 364 -9.77 -6.78 4.45
CA THR A 364 -10.38 -6.13 5.63
C THR A 364 -9.49 -5.02 6.20
N ILE A 365 -8.24 -4.95 5.75
CA ILE A 365 -7.21 -4.02 6.22
C ILE A 365 -6.48 -3.47 4.99
N VAL A 366 -6.28 -2.16 4.94
CA VAL A 366 -5.58 -1.50 3.83
C VAL A 366 -4.41 -0.68 4.38
N VAL A 367 -3.20 -1.06 4.01
CA VAL A 367 -2.00 -0.25 4.22
C VAL A 367 -1.88 0.72 3.04
N SER A 368 -2.03 2.02 3.29
CA SER A 368 -2.04 3.03 2.21
C SER A 368 -1.49 4.38 2.63
N TYR A 369 -0.77 5.02 1.70
CA TYR A 369 -0.31 6.41 1.81
C TYR A 369 -1.43 7.44 1.61
N PHE A 370 -2.61 7.03 1.10
CA PHE A 370 -3.81 7.87 1.05
C PHE A 370 -4.52 7.99 2.41
N THR A 371 -4.01 7.34 3.47
CA THR A 371 -4.67 7.34 4.78
C THR A 371 -5.00 8.76 5.28
N PRO A 372 -4.09 9.76 5.25
CA PRO A 372 -4.44 11.13 5.66
C PRO A 372 -5.64 11.70 4.91
N GLN A 373 -5.73 11.47 3.60
CA GLN A 373 -6.82 11.93 2.76
C GLN A 373 -8.14 11.20 3.07
N PHE A 374 -8.10 9.88 3.27
CA PHE A 374 -9.29 9.13 3.65
C PHE A 374 -9.84 9.51 5.02
N LEU A 375 -8.98 9.88 5.97
CA LEU A 375 -9.44 10.38 7.27
C LEU A 375 -10.25 11.68 7.15
N ASP A 376 -9.98 12.49 6.11
CA ASP A 376 -10.75 13.69 5.78
C ASP A 376 -11.98 13.39 4.93
N TRP A 377 -11.87 12.47 3.97
CA TRP A 377 -12.94 12.18 3.02
C TRP A 377 -14.04 11.27 3.57
N LEU A 378 -13.69 10.35 4.48
CA LEU A 378 -14.67 9.50 5.15
C LEU A 378 -15.33 10.30 6.26
N SER A 379 -16.67 10.28 6.27
CA SER A 379 -17.44 10.73 7.42
C SER A 379 -17.09 9.90 8.65
N ASN A 380 -17.27 10.49 9.83
CA ASN A 380 -17.10 9.77 11.11
C ASN A 380 -18.14 8.68 11.28
#